data_AF-A0A7Y0XV93-F1
#
_entry.id   AF-A0A7Y0XV93-F1
#
_cell.length_a   1.000
_cell.length_b   1.000
_cell.length_c   1.000
_cell.angle_alpha   90.00
_cell.angle_beta   90.00
_cell.angle_gamma   90.00
#
_symmetry.space_group_name_H-M   'P 1'
#
loop_
_entity.id
_entity.type
_entity.pdbx_description
1 polymer ?
#
loop_
_entity_poly.entity_id
_entity_poly.type
_entity_poly.pdbx_seq_one_letter_code
_entity_poly.pdbx_strand_id
1 'polypeptide(L)'
;MKKYFYDKFKDQLASLTFSRPCNVVREHIMNDDSVVFFGGQDWENVQTDLARIPQSDRSKFILALFMVVITDQCLYTHFRQTYQSWRQMTTFPKFGWSGYGPHNENPFKIIWAPERDNVIDSAQVLSMLPDFVAFMKSETETFFKKNLPTVPVTAFFNAIKNDAAYSFSEGSIIQKIKELI
;
A
#
# COMPACT_ATOMS: atom_id res chain seq x y z
N MET A 1 5.90 13.46 -7.91
CA MET A 1 5.76 12.23 -7.11
C MET A 1 7.06 11.78 -6.44
N LYS A 2 8.12 11.47 -7.21
CA LYS A 2 9.42 10.96 -6.71
C LYS A 2 10.01 11.71 -5.51
N LYS A 3 10.15 13.04 -5.60
CA LYS A 3 10.67 13.87 -4.50
C LYS A 3 9.88 13.69 -3.20
N TYR A 4 8.56 13.69 -3.28
CA TYR A 4 7.71 13.48 -2.11
C TYR A 4 7.91 12.09 -1.48
N PHE A 5 8.02 11.05 -2.32
CA PHE A 5 8.21 9.68 -1.85
C PHE A 5 9.50 9.50 -1.03
N TYR A 6 10.61 10.11 -1.46
CA TYR A 6 11.87 10.01 -0.74
C TYR A 6 12.02 11.01 0.41
N ASP A 7 11.50 12.23 0.26
CA ASP A 7 11.76 13.31 1.21
C ASP A 7 10.78 13.34 2.39
N LYS A 8 9.55 12.83 2.21
CA LYS A 8 8.45 13.04 3.18
C LYS A 8 7.66 11.79 3.55
N PHE A 9 7.47 10.87 2.61
CA PHE A 9 6.51 9.76 2.79
C PHE A 9 6.82 8.91 4.02
N LYS A 10 8.09 8.59 4.28
CA LYS A 10 8.49 7.76 5.44
C LYS A 10 8.09 8.40 6.77
N ASP A 11 8.38 9.67 6.96
CA ASP A 11 8.10 10.38 8.20
C ASP A 11 6.58 10.56 8.40
N GLN A 12 5.86 10.82 7.32
CA GLN A 12 4.41 10.90 7.32
C GLN A 12 3.75 9.54 7.58
N LEU A 13 4.29 8.46 7.03
CA LEU A 13 3.81 7.10 7.28
C LEU A 13 3.96 6.74 8.76
N ALA A 14 5.09 7.10 9.37
CA ALA A 14 5.35 6.89 10.79
C ALA A 14 4.38 7.66 11.71
N SER A 15 3.67 8.67 11.19
CA SER A 15 2.67 9.42 11.95
C SER A 15 1.31 8.74 12.04
N LEU A 16 1.06 7.67 11.26
CA LEU A 16 -0.21 6.93 11.32
C LEU A 16 -0.41 6.24 12.68
N THR A 17 -1.66 5.93 13.00
CA THR A 17 -1.97 5.11 14.17
C THR A 17 -1.79 3.64 13.82
N PHE A 18 -0.97 2.95 14.60
CA PHE A 18 -0.69 1.54 14.42
C PHE A 18 -1.27 0.70 15.54
N SER A 19 -1.85 -0.44 15.18
CA SER A 19 -2.30 -1.47 16.11
C SER A 19 -1.31 -2.63 16.11
N ARG A 20 -0.92 -3.07 17.30
CA ARG A 20 -0.06 -4.25 17.44
C ARG A 20 -0.96 -5.48 17.65
N PRO A 21 -0.79 -6.54 16.85
CA PRO A 21 -1.53 -7.78 17.07
C PRO A 21 -1.04 -8.48 18.34
N CYS A 22 -1.84 -9.41 18.87
CA CYS A 22 -1.47 -10.16 20.08
C CYS A 22 -0.24 -11.04 19.85
N ASN A 23 0.41 -11.47 20.93
CA ASN A 23 1.65 -12.26 20.87
C ASN A 23 1.48 -13.56 20.07
N VAL A 24 0.33 -14.23 20.18
CA VAL A 24 0.06 -15.46 19.41
C VAL A 24 0.12 -15.19 17.91
N VAL A 25 -0.52 -14.12 17.44
CA VAL A 25 -0.48 -13.75 16.01
C VAL A 25 0.95 -13.38 15.59
N ARG A 26 1.69 -12.63 16.41
CA ARG A 26 3.06 -12.22 16.09
C ARG A 26 4.04 -13.39 16.04
N GLU A 27 4.07 -14.19 17.08
CA GLU A 27 5.12 -15.16 17.37
C GLU A 27 4.81 -16.53 16.75
N HIS A 28 3.54 -16.86 16.53
CA HIS A 28 3.14 -18.19 16.07
C HIS A 28 2.41 -18.22 14.72
N ILE A 29 1.78 -17.11 14.29
CA ILE A 29 1.09 -17.06 12.99
C ILE A 29 1.93 -16.34 11.94
N MET A 30 2.38 -15.12 12.24
CA MET A 30 3.14 -14.29 11.29
C MET A 30 4.64 -14.49 11.41
N ASN A 31 5.13 -14.93 12.57
CA ASN A 31 6.55 -15.01 12.91
C ASN A 31 7.30 -13.69 12.62
N ASP A 32 6.69 -12.57 13.05
CA ASP A 32 7.21 -11.21 12.86
C ASP A 32 6.91 -10.36 14.10
N ASP A 33 7.93 -10.12 14.91
CA ASP A 33 7.79 -9.35 16.16
C ASP A 33 7.53 -7.86 15.96
N SER A 34 7.90 -7.34 14.79
CA SER A 34 7.80 -5.95 14.41
C SER A 34 6.48 -5.61 13.70
N VAL A 35 5.65 -6.63 13.42
CA VAL A 35 4.43 -6.42 12.65
C VAL A 35 3.46 -5.51 13.41
N VAL A 36 2.96 -4.53 12.66
CA VAL A 36 1.89 -3.63 13.08
C VAL A 36 0.91 -3.46 11.93
N PHE A 37 -0.35 -3.22 12.28
CA PHE A 37 -1.45 -3.03 11.35
C PHE A 37 -1.96 -1.60 11.37
N PHE A 38 -2.48 -1.14 10.23
CA PHE A 38 -3.20 0.13 10.12
C PHE A 38 -4.43 -0.03 9.22
N GLY A 39 -5.39 0.87 9.39
CA GLY A 39 -6.59 0.96 8.59
C GLY A 39 -7.81 0.28 9.20
N GLY A 40 -7.68 -0.85 9.91
CA GLY A 40 -8.89 -1.52 10.40
C GLY A 40 -9.72 -2.11 9.26
N GLN A 41 -10.98 -2.45 9.53
CA GLN A 41 -11.90 -2.94 8.50
C GLN A 41 -12.34 -1.78 7.59
N ASP A 42 -12.29 -1.99 6.26
CA ASP A 42 -12.74 -1.01 5.25
C ASP A 42 -12.12 0.41 5.32
N TRP A 43 -11.02 0.54 6.06
CA TRP A 43 -10.43 1.82 6.44
C TRP A 43 -11.44 2.83 7.00
N GLU A 44 -12.31 2.39 7.92
CA GLU A 44 -13.37 3.20 8.52
C GLU A 44 -12.85 4.49 9.21
N ASN A 45 -11.61 4.47 9.71
CA ASN A 45 -11.00 5.58 10.44
C ASN A 45 -10.11 6.47 9.55
N VAL A 46 -10.22 6.41 8.22
CA VAL A 46 -9.37 7.13 7.26
C VAL A 46 -9.27 8.63 7.52
N GLN A 47 -10.36 9.29 7.93
CA GLN A 47 -10.34 10.71 8.29
C GLN A 47 -9.37 11.01 9.44
N THR A 48 -9.40 10.17 10.49
CA THR A 48 -8.55 10.33 11.67
C THR A 48 -7.10 10.03 11.34
N ASP A 49 -6.84 8.96 10.58
CA ASP A 49 -5.49 8.58 10.17
C ASP A 49 -4.85 9.66 9.29
N LEU A 50 -5.60 10.22 8.34
CA LEU A 50 -5.10 11.26 7.42
C LEU A 50 -5.17 12.68 8.01
N ALA A 51 -5.75 12.88 9.18
CA ALA A 51 -5.76 14.18 9.86
C ALA A 51 -4.34 14.67 10.20
N ARG A 52 -3.41 13.74 10.45
CA ARG A 52 -1.99 14.02 10.75
C ARG A 52 -1.17 14.37 9.51
N ILE A 53 -1.70 14.09 8.33
CA ILE A 53 -1.05 14.37 7.05
C ILE A 53 -1.47 15.76 6.57
N PRO A 54 -0.52 16.67 6.25
CA PRO A 54 -0.83 17.97 5.69
C PRO A 54 -1.74 17.83 4.47
N GLN A 55 -2.80 18.64 4.39
CA GLN A 55 -3.80 18.54 3.32
C GLN A 55 -3.19 18.59 1.91
N SER A 56 -2.17 19.43 1.71
CA SER A 56 -1.43 19.56 0.44
C SER A 56 -0.59 18.34 0.04
N ASP A 57 -0.34 17.44 0.99
CA ASP A 57 0.42 16.21 0.81
C ASP A 57 -0.47 14.96 0.72
N ARG A 58 -1.73 14.98 1.18
CA ARG A 58 -2.63 13.80 1.25
C ARG A 58 -2.76 13.03 -0.06
N SER A 59 -2.95 13.73 -1.18
CA SER A 59 -3.04 13.10 -2.51
C SER A 59 -1.76 12.36 -2.91
N LYS A 60 -0.59 12.87 -2.51
CA LYS A 60 0.70 12.20 -2.74
C LYS A 60 0.89 11.04 -1.75
N PHE A 61 0.45 11.24 -0.51
CA PHE A 61 0.53 10.25 0.56
C PHE A 61 -0.24 8.98 0.21
N ILE A 62 -1.51 9.10 -0.17
CA ILE A 62 -2.36 7.95 -0.49
C ILE A 62 -1.86 7.18 -1.72
N LEU A 63 -1.29 7.85 -2.72
CA LEU A 63 -0.67 7.20 -3.88
C LEU A 63 0.62 6.46 -3.49
N ALA A 64 1.49 7.08 -2.69
CA ALA A 64 2.68 6.42 -2.16
C ALA A 64 2.34 5.22 -1.26
N LEU A 65 1.33 5.38 -0.40
CA LEU A 65 0.83 4.33 0.48
C LEU A 65 0.26 3.17 -0.33
N PHE A 66 -0.53 3.46 -1.36
CA PHE A 66 -1.08 2.44 -2.27
C PHE A 66 0.05 1.64 -2.92
N MET A 67 1.09 2.32 -3.43
CA MET A 67 2.26 1.66 -4.03
C MET A 67 2.95 0.69 -3.07
N VAL A 68 3.21 1.09 -1.81
CA VAL A 68 3.88 0.18 -0.87
C VAL A 68 2.98 -0.96 -0.41
N VAL A 69 1.68 -0.71 -0.21
CA VAL A 69 0.71 -1.73 0.22
C VAL A 69 0.47 -2.77 -0.88
N ILE A 70 0.22 -2.34 -2.12
CA ILE A 70 -0.01 -3.27 -3.22
C ILE A 70 1.24 -4.10 -3.53
N THR A 71 2.43 -3.51 -3.35
CA THR A 71 3.71 -4.23 -3.50
C THR A 71 3.88 -5.27 -2.41
N ASP A 72 3.69 -4.89 -1.15
CA ASP A 72 3.81 -5.80 -0.01
C ASP A 72 2.86 -7.01 -0.13
N GLN A 73 1.59 -6.76 -0.41
CA GLN A 73 0.59 -7.81 -0.51
C GLN A 73 0.78 -8.69 -1.75
N CYS A 74 1.14 -8.12 -2.90
CA CYS A 74 1.43 -8.91 -4.10
C CYS A 74 2.65 -9.82 -3.88
N LEU A 75 3.73 -9.31 -3.28
CA LEU A 75 4.90 -10.12 -2.94
C LEU A 75 4.57 -11.22 -1.93
N TYR A 76 3.77 -10.91 -0.91
CA TYR A 76 3.31 -11.90 0.07
C TYR A 76 2.52 -13.05 -0.58
N THR A 77 1.58 -12.71 -1.46
CA THR A 77 0.68 -13.69 -2.07
C THR A 77 1.37 -14.52 -3.15
N HIS A 78 2.08 -13.86 -4.08
CA HIS A 78 2.55 -14.48 -5.33
C HIS A 78 4.06 -14.75 -5.36
N PHE A 79 4.86 -14.10 -4.50
CA PHE A 79 6.32 -14.18 -4.51
C PHE A 79 6.90 -14.51 -3.13
N ARG A 80 6.29 -15.49 -2.43
CA ARG A 80 6.62 -15.85 -1.03
C ARG A 80 8.10 -16.05 -0.75
N GLN A 81 8.85 -16.63 -1.70
CA GLN A 81 10.28 -16.90 -1.54
C GLN A 81 11.12 -15.62 -1.38
N THR A 82 10.67 -14.50 -1.94
CA THR A 82 11.38 -13.21 -1.89
C THR A 82 10.77 -12.26 -0.87
N TYR A 83 9.57 -12.57 -0.38
CA TYR A 83 8.84 -11.74 0.55
C TYR A 83 9.59 -11.49 1.86
N GLN A 84 10.30 -12.49 2.39
CA GLN A 84 11.10 -12.32 3.61
C GLN A 84 12.16 -11.22 3.43
N SER A 85 12.86 -11.20 2.29
CA SER A 85 13.85 -10.16 1.97
C SER A 85 13.20 -8.78 1.88
N TRP A 86 12.06 -8.67 1.19
CA TRP A 86 11.27 -7.44 1.15
C TRP A 86 10.90 -6.94 2.55
N ARG A 87 10.39 -7.84 3.39
CA ARG A 87 9.93 -7.52 4.74
C ARG A 87 11.06 -7.01 5.63
N GLN A 88 12.23 -7.64 5.58
CA GLN A 88 13.42 -7.25 6.35
C GLN A 88 13.95 -5.86 5.95
N MET A 89 13.89 -5.50 4.66
CA MET A 89 14.37 -4.21 4.18
C MET A 89 13.41 -3.05 4.47
N THR A 90 12.10 -3.30 4.40
CA THR A 90 11.11 -2.22 4.39
C THR A 90 10.43 -2.01 5.72
N THR A 91 10.14 -3.09 6.45
CA THR A 91 9.37 -3.06 7.71
C THR A 91 8.04 -2.29 7.64
N PHE A 92 7.47 -2.09 6.45
CA PHE A 92 6.23 -1.32 6.27
C PHE A 92 5.05 -1.91 7.06
N PRO A 93 4.17 -1.06 7.62
CA PRO A 93 2.99 -1.54 8.35
C PRO A 93 2.04 -2.29 7.40
N LYS A 94 1.29 -3.26 7.93
CA LYS A 94 0.32 -4.03 7.15
C LYS A 94 -1.00 -3.30 7.05
N PHE A 95 -1.53 -3.16 5.84
CA PHE A 95 -2.87 -2.63 5.65
C PHE A 95 -3.90 -3.72 5.97
N GLY A 96 -4.63 -3.51 7.05
CA GLY A 96 -5.55 -4.48 7.60
C GLY A 96 -5.69 -4.40 9.10
N TRP A 97 -6.04 -5.52 9.71
CA TRP A 97 -6.28 -5.61 11.14
C TRP A 97 -6.02 -7.02 11.67
N SER A 98 -6.07 -7.16 12.99
CA SER A 98 -5.91 -8.46 13.63
C SER A 98 -6.92 -8.67 14.75
N GLY A 99 -7.59 -9.83 14.70
CA GLY A 99 -8.42 -10.37 15.76
C GLY A 99 -7.87 -11.73 16.20
N TYR A 100 -8.59 -12.81 15.87
CA TYR A 100 -8.09 -14.18 16.05
C TYR A 100 -6.99 -14.59 15.05
N GLY A 101 -6.71 -13.75 14.06
CA GLY A 101 -5.67 -13.92 13.06
C GLY A 101 -5.37 -12.60 12.34
N PRO A 102 -4.43 -12.59 11.39
CA PRO A 102 -4.18 -11.44 10.52
C PRO A 102 -5.24 -11.38 9.41
N HIS A 103 -5.78 -10.20 9.18
CA HIS A 103 -6.71 -9.91 8.09
C HIS A 103 -6.11 -8.81 7.22
N ASN A 104 -5.72 -9.16 5.99
CA ASN A 104 -5.24 -8.19 5.01
C ASN A 104 -6.43 -7.53 4.33
N GLU A 105 -6.46 -6.20 4.30
CA GLU A 105 -7.48 -5.45 3.57
C GLU A 105 -7.16 -5.36 2.08
N ASN A 106 -8.19 -5.14 1.27
CA ASN A 106 -8.02 -4.99 -0.18
C ASN A 106 -7.21 -3.71 -0.46
N PRO A 107 -6.06 -3.79 -1.17
CA PRO A 107 -5.14 -2.67 -1.35
C PRO A 107 -5.76 -1.48 -2.08
N PHE A 108 -6.78 -1.70 -2.92
CA PHE A 108 -7.49 -0.61 -3.60
C PHE A 108 -8.28 0.27 -2.63
N LYS A 109 -8.63 -0.21 -1.44
CA LYS A 109 -9.27 0.60 -0.40
C LYS A 109 -8.39 1.74 0.12
N ILE A 110 -7.06 1.69 -0.10
CA ILE A 110 -6.17 2.82 0.15
C ILE A 110 -6.55 4.05 -0.66
N ILE A 111 -7.12 3.85 -1.85
CA ILE A 111 -7.58 4.92 -2.74
C ILE A 111 -9.06 5.22 -2.51
N TRP A 112 -9.89 4.18 -2.39
CA TRP A 112 -11.34 4.32 -2.27
C TRP A 112 -11.77 4.99 -0.97
N ALA A 113 -11.22 4.61 0.20
CA ALA A 113 -11.71 5.18 1.46
C ALA A 113 -11.48 6.70 1.56
N PRO A 114 -10.30 7.25 1.17
CA PRO A 114 -10.13 8.70 1.09
C PRO A 114 -11.05 9.39 0.08
N GLU A 115 -11.36 8.75 -1.06
CA GLU A 115 -12.30 9.25 -2.08
C GLU A 115 -13.74 9.27 -1.53
N ARG A 116 -14.19 8.17 -0.93
CA ARG A 116 -15.51 8.00 -0.28
C ARG A 116 -15.78 9.09 0.75
N ASP A 117 -14.79 9.36 1.60
CA ASP A 117 -14.94 10.28 2.74
C ASP A 117 -14.52 11.73 2.41
N ASN A 118 -14.24 12.03 1.15
CA ASN A 118 -13.82 13.36 0.65
C ASN A 118 -12.60 13.92 1.41
N VAL A 119 -11.65 13.06 1.78
CA VAL A 119 -10.42 13.44 2.51
C VAL A 119 -9.33 13.94 1.56
N ILE A 120 -9.47 13.60 0.28
CA ILE A 120 -8.61 13.99 -0.84
C ILE A 120 -9.44 14.71 -1.90
N ASP A 121 -8.75 15.48 -2.74
CA ASP A 121 -9.32 16.03 -3.97
C ASP A 121 -9.16 15.00 -5.10
N SER A 122 -10.27 14.38 -5.51
CA SER A 122 -10.27 13.37 -6.56
C SER A 122 -9.78 13.91 -7.91
N ALA A 123 -10.08 15.16 -8.26
CA ALA A 123 -9.63 15.76 -9.51
C ALA A 123 -8.11 15.96 -9.49
N GLN A 124 -7.57 16.42 -8.35
CA GLN A 124 -6.12 16.50 -8.15
C GLN A 124 -5.48 15.11 -8.29
N VAL A 125 -6.00 14.09 -7.60
CA VAL A 125 -5.43 12.73 -7.69
C VAL A 125 -5.48 12.19 -9.11
N LEU A 126 -6.62 12.32 -9.81
CA LEU A 126 -6.78 11.89 -11.21
C LEU A 126 -5.72 12.51 -12.13
N SER A 127 -5.46 13.82 -11.98
CA SER A 127 -4.43 14.51 -12.77
C SER A 127 -3.00 14.00 -12.50
N MET A 128 -2.75 13.42 -11.31
CA MET A 128 -1.45 12.90 -10.91
C MET A 128 -1.21 11.45 -11.34
N LEU A 129 -2.25 10.71 -11.71
CA LEU A 129 -2.15 9.26 -11.94
C LEU A 129 -1.17 8.85 -13.04
N PRO A 130 -1.10 9.50 -14.22
CA PRO A 130 -0.14 9.09 -15.24
C PRO A 130 1.31 9.15 -14.75
N ASP A 131 1.68 10.26 -14.11
CA ASP A 131 3.02 10.46 -13.54
C ASP A 131 3.29 9.51 -12.36
N PHE A 132 2.28 9.25 -11.53
CA PHE A 132 2.38 8.31 -10.43
C PHE A 132 2.62 6.87 -10.92
N VAL A 133 1.86 6.40 -11.90
CA VAL A 133 2.00 5.04 -12.42
C VAL A 133 3.33 4.86 -13.14
N ALA A 134 3.78 5.86 -13.90
CA ALA A 134 5.11 5.85 -14.50
C ALA A 134 6.21 5.78 -13.43
N PHE A 135 6.09 6.57 -12.36
CA PHE A 135 6.99 6.50 -11.22
C PHE A 135 6.96 5.13 -10.53
N MET A 136 5.78 4.57 -10.25
CA MET A 136 5.63 3.26 -9.63
C MET A 136 6.31 2.15 -10.45
N LYS A 137 6.09 2.13 -11.77
CA LYS A 137 6.72 1.15 -12.67
C LYS A 137 8.25 1.26 -12.64
N SER A 138 8.77 2.48 -12.77
CA SER A 138 10.22 2.76 -12.74
C SER A 138 10.87 2.43 -11.39
N GLU A 139 10.20 2.78 -10.29
CA GLU A 139 10.69 2.52 -8.94
C GLU A 139 10.69 1.02 -8.63
N THR A 140 9.62 0.31 -9.00
CA THR A 140 9.52 -1.14 -8.86
C THR A 140 10.64 -1.83 -9.64
N GLU A 141 10.87 -1.44 -10.88
CA GLU A 141 11.94 -2.00 -11.71
C GLU A 141 13.33 -1.76 -11.11
N THR A 142 13.60 -0.54 -10.68
CA THR A 142 14.88 -0.16 -10.08
C THR A 142 15.12 -0.93 -8.78
N PHE A 143 14.11 -1.00 -7.91
CA PHE A 143 14.21 -1.70 -6.62
C PHE A 143 14.36 -3.21 -6.83
N PHE A 144 13.56 -3.82 -7.70
CA PHE A 144 13.54 -5.27 -7.90
C PHE A 144 14.85 -5.73 -8.51
N LYS A 145 15.35 -5.02 -9.53
CA LYS A 145 16.66 -5.34 -10.14
C LYS A 145 17.80 -5.34 -9.11
N LYS A 146 17.75 -4.43 -8.13
CA LYS A 146 18.78 -4.33 -7.09
C LYS A 146 18.60 -5.34 -5.95
N ASN A 147 17.38 -5.50 -5.46
CA ASN A 147 17.14 -6.15 -4.17
C ASN A 147 16.33 -7.45 -4.27
N LEU A 148 15.55 -7.64 -5.34
CA LEU A 148 14.69 -8.81 -5.57
C LEU A 148 14.84 -9.32 -7.02
N PRO A 149 16.05 -9.63 -7.50
CA PRO A 149 16.32 -9.87 -8.92
C PRO A 149 15.61 -11.11 -9.49
N THR A 150 15.09 -11.99 -8.62
CA THR A 150 14.33 -13.17 -8.99
C THR A 150 12.84 -12.89 -9.24
N VAL A 151 12.36 -11.66 -9.03
CA VAL A 151 10.98 -11.25 -9.34
C VAL A 151 10.96 -10.45 -10.65
N PRO A 152 10.51 -11.02 -11.77
CA PRO A 152 10.33 -10.26 -13.00
C PRO A 152 9.25 -9.20 -12.81
N VAL A 153 9.55 -7.94 -13.15
CA VAL A 153 8.63 -6.80 -12.99
C VAL A 153 7.33 -7.01 -13.77
N THR A 154 7.42 -7.61 -14.95
CA THR A 154 6.25 -7.98 -15.77
C THR A 154 5.38 -9.01 -15.07
N ALA A 155 5.97 -10.03 -14.46
CA ALA A 155 5.25 -11.04 -13.68
C ALA A 155 4.59 -10.42 -12.45
N PHE A 156 5.24 -9.47 -11.79
CA PHE A 156 4.68 -8.74 -10.64
C PHE A 156 3.43 -7.93 -11.02
N PHE A 157 3.46 -7.14 -12.09
CA PHE A 157 2.28 -6.40 -12.53
C PHE A 157 1.17 -7.30 -13.06
N ASN A 158 1.51 -8.42 -13.71
CA ASN A 158 0.51 -9.42 -14.11
C ASN A 158 -0.14 -10.09 -12.89
N ALA A 159 0.64 -10.38 -11.84
CA ALA A 159 0.12 -10.92 -10.59
C ALA A 159 -0.87 -9.95 -9.92
N ILE A 160 -0.57 -8.64 -9.93
CA ILE A 160 -1.53 -7.61 -9.46
C ILE A 160 -2.84 -7.68 -10.23
N LYS A 161 -2.80 -7.75 -11.57
CA LYS A 161 -4.00 -7.76 -12.44
C LYS A 161 -4.85 -9.02 -12.27
N ASN A 162 -4.20 -10.14 -11.96
CA ASN A 162 -4.84 -11.44 -11.81
C ASN A 162 -5.24 -11.76 -10.36
N ASP A 163 -4.90 -10.91 -9.40
CA ASP A 163 -5.27 -11.08 -8.00
C ASP A 163 -6.77 -10.83 -7.79
N ALA A 164 -7.39 -11.59 -6.88
CA ALA A 164 -8.81 -11.41 -6.55
C ALA A 164 -9.13 -9.99 -6.10
N ALA A 165 -8.19 -9.30 -5.43
CA ALA A 165 -8.33 -7.90 -5.05
C ALA A 165 -8.57 -6.96 -6.23
N TYR A 166 -8.07 -7.30 -7.43
CA TYR A 166 -8.23 -6.51 -8.65
C TYR A 166 -9.68 -6.48 -9.15
N SER A 167 -10.58 -7.31 -8.62
CA SER A 167 -12.01 -7.21 -8.91
C SER A 167 -12.69 -5.97 -8.29
N PHE A 168 -12.10 -5.37 -7.25
CA PHE A 168 -12.68 -4.21 -6.54
C PHE A 168 -12.72 -2.96 -7.41
N SER A 169 -13.90 -2.48 -7.83
CA SER A 169 -14.05 -1.45 -8.87
C SER A 169 -14.79 -0.18 -8.43
N GLU A 170 -15.01 -0.01 -7.13
CA GLU A 170 -15.65 1.20 -6.59
C GLU A 170 -14.69 2.39 -6.62
N GLY A 171 -15.20 3.58 -6.99
CA GLY A 171 -14.40 4.81 -7.06
C GLY A 171 -13.83 5.09 -8.45
N SER A 172 -13.86 6.37 -8.84
CA SER A 172 -13.42 6.83 -10.17
C SER A 172 -11.90 6.74 -10.32
N ILE A 173 -11.17 6.99 -9.23
CA ILE A 173 -9.71 6.97 -9.21
C ILE A 173 -9.20 5.55 -9.44
N ILE A 174 -9.85 4.55 -8.85
CA ILE A 174 -9.46 3.14 -9.00
C ILE A 174 -9.62 2.64 -10.41
N GLN A 175 -10.74 2.96 -11.07
CA GLN A 175 -10.95 2.63 -12.47
C GLN A 175 -9.80 3.20 -13.32
N LYS A 176 -9.46 4.47 -13.09
CA LYS A 176 -8.37 5.11 -13.84
C LYS A 176 -6.99 4.51 -13.54
N ILE A 177 -6.69 4.18 -12.29
CA ILE A 177 -5.43 3.49 -11.91
C ILE A 177 -5.31 2.17 -12.67
N LYS A 178 -6.38 1.37 -12.72
CA LYS A 178 -6.39 0.06 -13.39
C LYS A 178 -6.19 0.13 -14.90
N GLU A 179 -6.66 1.20 -15.55
CA GLU A 179 -6.37 1.43 -16.97
C GLU A 179 -4.88 1.71 -17.23
N LEU A 180 -4.18 2.29 -16.26
CA LEU A 180 -2.80 2.75 -16.40
C LEU A 180 -1.76 1.69 -15.97
N ILE A 181 -2.11 0.80 -15.03
CA ILE A 181 -1.28 -0.33 -14.59
C ILE A 181 -1.21 -1.37 -15.70
#